data_AF-A0A6G7T353-F1
#
_entry.id   AF-A0A6G7T353-F1
#
_cell.length_a   1.000
_cell.length_b   1.000
_cell.length_c   1.000
_cell.angle_alpha   90.00
_cell.angle_beta   90.00
_cell.angle_gamma   90.00
#
_symmetry.space_group_name_H-M   'P 1'
#
loop_
_entity.id
_entity.type
_entity.pdbx_description
1 polymer ?
#
loop_
_entity_poly.entity_id
_entity_poly.type
_entity_poly.pdbx_seq_one_letter_code
_entity_poly.pdbx_strand_id
1 'polypeptide(L)'
;MPSKLRLRQPDRAPNLRHGGKKSDTCPRCHFRRDKEDKGKGKLLHGIPEVTDSEQLRGVLVAIDRNLRQDQDLMKDKRAHFMMGVLEARISGREYFLIASSGRESGDPWIREKHLNGISYHQGAWETVDPPVPKIHRGWLTVRGETVDLDPKMAQTHVEMKCAAIKLLLGLGGKRLEWKSVEYLRMSEMVYVGPEADGVTFRKWHGKGATNSWTAHSCDACEARIPYLICDVPANRIVD
;
A
#
# COMPACT_ATOMS: atom_id res chain seq x y z
N MET A 1 -13.06 -15.71 27.93
CA MET A 1 -13.98 -15.00 26.99
C MET A 1 -13.13 -14.36 25.91
N PRO A 2 -13.38 -14.60 24.61
CA PRO A 2 -12.59 -13.96 23.57
C PRO A 2 -12.94 -12.46 23.56
N SER A 3 -11.93 -11.61 23.74
CA SER A 3 -12.10 -10.17 23.63
C SER A 3 -12.57 -9.84 22.22
N LYS A 4 -13.76 -9.21 22.12
CA LYS A 4 -14.22 -8.62 20.87
C LYS A 4 -13.16 -7.61 20.44
N LEU A 5 -12.36 -7.95 19.43
CA LEU A 5 -11.49 -7.02 18.71
C LEU A 5 -12.38 -5.85 18.26
N ARG A 6 -12.35 -4.75 19.01
CA ARG A 6 -12.99 -3.50 18.58
C ARG A 6 -12.24 -3.08 17.32
N LEU A 7 -12.91 -3.18 16.18
CA LEU A 7 -12.47 -2.57 14.93
C LEU A 7 -12.08 -1.12 15.23
N ARG A 8 -10.81 -0.78 15.02
CA ARG A 8 -10.30 0.55 15.34
C ARG A 8 -10.96 1.53 14.37
N GLN A 9 -11.47 2.66 14.87
CA GLN A 9 -12.01 3.68 13.96
C GLN A 9 -10.86 4.20 13.06
N PRO A 10 -11.11 4.41 11.77
CA PRO A 10 -10.10 4.94 10.84
C PRO A 10 -9.53 6.27 11.37
N ASP A 11 -8.21 6.46 11.28
CA ASP A 11 -7.57 7.74 11.60
C ASP A 11 -8.04 8.79 10.59
N ARG A 12 -8.62 9.90 11.07
CA ARG A 12 -9.26 10.94 10.25
C ARG A 12 -8.35 12.15 9.98
N ALA A 13 -7.06 12.05 10.27
CA ALA A 13 -6.11 13.12 9.98
C ALA A 13 -6.05 13.42 8.45
N PRO A 14 -5.78 14.68 8.05
CA PRO A 14 -5.71 15.12 6.64
C PRO A 14 -4.59 14.44 5.82
N ASN A 15 -3.72 13.69 6.48
CA ASN A 15 -2.74 12.82 5.83
C ASN A 15 -3.15 11.38 6.10
N LEU A 16 -3.49 10.63 5.05
CA LEU A 16 -3.64 9.19 5.14
C LEU A 16 -2.27 8.59 5.43
N ARG A 17 -2.21 7.77 6.48
CA ARG A 17 -0.99 7.10 6.93
C ARG A 17 -1.21 5.62 6.79
N HIS A 18 -0.48 5.01 5.88
CA HIS A 18 -0.60 3.58 5.65
C HIS A 18 0.32 2.83 6.61
N GLY A 19 -0.24 1.99 7.48
CA GLY A 19 0.53 1.27 8.49
C GLY A 19 0.88 2.10 9.73
N GLY A 20 0.05 3.09 10.09
CA GLY A 20 0.21 3.88 11.31
C GLY A 20 1.20 5.04 11.22
N LYS A 21 1.59 5.56 12.38
CA LYS A 21 2.34 6.82 12.55
C LYS A 21 3.84 6.61 12.74
N LYS A 22 4.66 7.60 12.33
CA LYS A 22 6.11 7.63 12.62
C LYS A 22 6.49 7.49 14.10
N SER A 23 5.59 7.84 15.02
CA SER A 23 5.82 7.70 16.46
C SER A 23 5.67 6.27 16.97
N ASP A 24 5.06 5.38 16.18
CA ASP A 24 4.80 4.00 16.60
C ASP A 24 6.07 3.15 16.63
N THR A 25 6.01 2.05 17.36
CA THR A 25 7.07 1.04 17.40
C THR A 25 6.92 0.10 16.20
N CYS A 26 8.00 -0.10 15.46
CA CYS A 26 8.02 -1.08 14.38
C CYS A 26 7.92 -2.49 14.96
N PRO A 27 6.96 -3.32 14.52
CA PRO A 27 6.78 -4.66 15.07
C PRO A 27 7.86 -5.65 14.61
N ARG A 28 8.66 -5.31 13.59
CA ARG A 28 9.77 -6.13 13.10
C ARG A 28 11.07 -5.91 13.89
N CYS A 29 11.48 -4.65 14.06
CA CYS A 29 12.77 -4.33 14.67
C CYS A 29 12.66 -3.79 16.11
N HIS A 30 11.44 -3.62 16.62
CA HIS A 30 11.12 -3.10 17.96
C HIS A 30 11.66 -1.70 18.28
N PHE A 31 12.22 -0.98 17.29
CA PHE A 31 12.56 0.42 17.42
C PHE A 31 11.37 1.31 17.10
N ARG A 32 11.28 2.47 17.75
CA ARG A 32 10.41 3.56 17.30
C ARG A 32 10.78 3.95 15.86
N ARG A 33 9.77 4.20 15.03
CA ARG A 33 9.97 4.52 13.61
C ARG A 33 10.67 5.86 13.40
N ASP A 34 10.47 6.81 14.30
CA ASP A 34 11.14 8.11 14.35
C ASP A 34 12.42 8.13 15.22
N LYS A 35 12.95 6.97 15.61
CA LYS A 35 14.23 6.89 16.33
C LYS A 35 15.38 7.37 15.45
N GLU A 36 16.23 8.24 15.98
CA GLU A 36 17.48 8.65 15.34
C GLU A 36 18.59 7.61 15.53
N ASP A 37 19.44 7.46 14.51
CA ASP A 37 20.66 6.66 14.58
C ASP A 37 21.71 7.40 15.41
N LYS A 38 22.33 6.69 16.35
CA LYS A 38 23.22 7.28 17.36
C LYS A 38 24.37 8.02 16.67
N GLY A 39 24.44 9.34 16.87
CA GLY A 39 25.57 10.17 16.44
C GLY A 39 25.52 10.70 15.00
N LYS A 40 24.40 10.55 14.27
CA LYS A 40 24.30 11.02 12.88
C LYS A 40 23.12 11.95 12.56
N GLY A 41 22.21 12.20 13.51
CA GLY A 41 21.01 13.04 13.31
C GLY A 41 20.05 12.55 12.21
N LYS A 42 20.27 11.33 11.69
CA LYS A 42 19.45 10.70 10.66
C LYS A 42 18.56 9.66 11.32
N LEU A 43 17.31 9.53 10.85
CA LEU A 43 16.42 8.47 11.32
C LEU A 43 16.99 7.08 11.00
N LEU A 44 16.79 6.16 11.94
CA LEU A 44 17.15 4.75 11.79
C LEU A 44 16.33 4.08 10.69
N HIS A 45 15.04 4.41 10.60
CA HIS A 45 14.18 4.01 9.49
C HIS A 45 14.22 5.08 8.40
N GLY A 46 14.53 4.69 7.17
CA GLY A 46 14.39 5.54 5.99
C GLY A 46 12.92 5.76 5.62
N ILE A 47 12.02 4.86 6.02
CA ILE A 47 10.56 4.99 5.84
C ILE A 47 9.87 4.95 7.21
N PRO A 48 9.88 6.07 7.96
CA PRO A 48 9.22 6.10 9.26
C PRO A 48 7.68 6.06 9.14
N GLU A 49 7.12 6.51 8.02
CA GLU A 49 5.68 6.58 7.75
C GLU A 49 5.45 6.57 6.23
N VAL A 50 4.39 5.90 5.77
CA VAL A 50 3.96 5.94 4.37
C VAL A 50 2.82 6.95 4.24
N THR A 51 3.10 8.04 3.53
CA THR A 51 2.17 9.17 3.41
C THR A 51 1.50 9.23 2.04
N ASP A 52 0.29 9.75 2.02
CA ASP A 52 -0.44 10.10 0.81
C ASP A 52 0.05 11.41 0.15
N SER A 53 -0.32 11.64 -1.12
CA SER A 53 -0.10 12.91 -1.81
C SER A 53 -1.23 13.25 -2.79
N GLU A 54 -1.41 14.54 -3.06
CA GLU A 54 -2.42 15.00 -4.02
C GLU A 54 -2.15 14.54 -5.44
N GLN A 55 -0.88 14.51 -5.86
CA GLN A 55 -0.49 14.05 -7.18
C GLN A 55 -0.85 12.58 -7.39
N LEU A 56 -0.62 11.73 -6.38
CA LEU A 56 -0.98 10.32 -6.42
C LEU A 56 -2.49 10.10 -6.47
N ARG A 57 -3.27 10.92 -5.76
CA ARG A 57 -4.74 10.92 -5.90
C ARG A 57 -5.16 11.30 -7.32
N GLY A 58 -4.50 12.28 -7.94
CA GLY A 58 -4.73 12.66 -9.35
C GLY A 58 -4.48 11.52 -10.33
N VAL A 59 -3.43 10.72 -10.10
CA VAL A 59 -3.13 9.51 -10.89
C VAL A 59 -4.28 8.50 -10.78
N LEU A 60 -4.76 8.23 -9.55
CA LEU A 60 -5.89 7.32 -9.33
C LEU A 60 -7.19 7.80 -10.01
N VAL A 61 -7.47 9.11 -10.01
CA VAL A 61 -8.61 9.70 -10.73
C VAL A 61 -8.49 9.48 -12.24
N ALA A 62 -7.30 9.63 -12.81
CA ALA A 62 -7.07 9.37 -14.23
C ALA A 62 -7.30 7.88 -14.57
N ILE A 63 -6.80 6.98 -13.73
CA ILE A 63 -7.04 5.53 -13.88
C ILE A 63 -8.53 5.20 -13.78
N ASP A 64 -9.25 5.73 -12.77
CA ASP A 64 -10.71 5.54 -12.64
C ASP A 64 -11.46 5.98 -13.90
N ARG A 65 -11.12 7.15 -14.44
CA ARG A 65 -11.71 7.66 -15.69
C ARG A 65 -11.45 6.71 -16.87
N ASN A 66 -10.22 6.23 -17.01
CA ASN A 66 -9.86 5.31 -18.09
C ASN A 66 -10.58 3.95 -17.93
N LEU A 67 -10.71 3.44 -16.71
CA LEU A 67 -11.46 2.21 -16.43
C LEU A 67 -12.94 2.36 -16.78
N ARG A 68 -13.55 3.52 -16.53
CA ARG A 68 -14.95 3.81 -16.90
C ARG A 68 -15.18 3.87 -18.41
N GLN A 69 -14.12 4.14 -19.18
CA GLN A 69 -14.15 4.13 -20.65
C GLN A 69 -13.89 2.73 -21.23
N ASP A 70 -13.38 1.79 -20.45
CA ASP A 70 -13.12 0.43 -20.89
C ASP A 70 -14.42 -0.39 -20.98
N GLN A 71 -14.97 -0.50 -22.19
CA GLN A 71 -16.20 -1.25 -22.45
C GLN A 71 -16.11 -2.72 -22.03
N ASP A 72 -14.94 -3.34 -22.06
CA ASP A 72 -14.78 -4.73 -21.64
C ASP A 72 -14.89 -4.89 -20.13
N LEU A 73 -14.33 -3.95 -19.37
CA LEU A 73 -14.46 -3.91 -17.92
C LEU A 73 -15.88 -3.56 -17.49
N MET A 74 -16.51 -2.63 -18.20
CA MET A 74 -17.89 -2.18 -17.96
C MET A 74 -18.94 -3.28 -18.16
N LYS A 75 -18.59 -4.42 -18.76
CA LYS A 75 -19.43 -5.63 -18.75
C LYS A 75 -19.64 -6.18 -17.34
N ASP A 76 -18.66 -6.00 -16.46
CA ASP A 76 -18.75 -6.33 -15.03
C ASP A 76 -19.27 -5.12 -14.25
N LYS A 77 -20.56 -4.84 -14.41
CA LYS A 77 -21.19 -3.66 -13.80
C LYS A 77 -21.19 -3.68 -12.27
N ARG A 78 -20.94 -4.84 -11.66
CA ARG A 78 -20.83 -5.04 -10.20
C ARG A 78 -19.39 -5.03 -9.70
N ALA A 79 -18.42 -4.80 -10.59
CA ALA A 79 -17.01 -4.71 -10.24
C ALA A 79 -16.77 -3.71 -9.10
N HIS A 80 -16.05 -4.14 -8.09
CA HIS A 80 -15.61 -3.30 -7.00
C HIS A 80 -14.25 -3.78 -6.53
N PHE A 81 -13.28 -2.88 -6.44
CA PHE A 81 -11.92 -3.23 -6.05
C PHE A 81 -11.17 -2.00 -5.55
N MET A 82 -10.12 -2.24 -4.77
CA MET A 82 -9.16 -1.21 -4.39
C MET A 82 -8.15 -1.04 -5.50
N MET A 83 -7.85 0.21 -5.85
CA MET A 83 -6.70 0.61 -6.66
C MET A 83 -5.71 1.31 -5.75
N GLY A 84 -4.43 1.16 -6.04
CA GLY A 84 -3.39 1.88 -5.32
C GLY A 84 -2.25 2.26 -6.25
N VAL A 85 -1.61 3.38 -5.92
CA VAL A 85 -0.40 3.85 -6.56
C VAL A 85 0.69 4.10 -5.52
N LEU A 86 1.93 3.79 -5.86
CA LEU A 86 3.11 4.02 -5.04
C LEU A 86 4.15 4.80 -5.84
N GLU A 87 4.69 5.84 -5.21
CA GLU A 87 5.83 6.61 -5.71
C GLU A 87 6.96 6.48 -4.69
N ALA A 88 8.15 6.09 -5.12
CA ALA A 88 9.31 6.02 -4.25
C ALA A 88 10.55 6.54 -4.94
N ARG A 89 11.42 7.18 -4.17
CA ARG A 89 12.80 7.47 -4.57
C ARG A 89 13.75 6.83 -3.57
N ILE A 90 14.51 5.86 -4.07
CA ILE A 90 15.41 5.01 -3.30
C ILE A 90 16.76 5.02 -3.99
N SER A 91 17.78 5.47 -3.26
CA SER A 91 19.16 5.57 -3.74
C SER A 91 19.26 6.33 -5.05
N GLY A 92 18.47 7.40 -5.16
CA GLY A 92 18.42 8.29 -6.33
C GLY A 92 17.62 7.76 -7.53
N ARG A 93 17.06 6.55 -7.47
CA ARG A 93 16.20 5.99 -8.52
C ARG A 93 14.73 6.11 -8.14
N GLU A 94 13.90 6.45 -9.12
CA GLU A 94 12.45 6.62 -8.92
C GLU A 94 11.66 5.38 -9.39
N TYR A 95 10.56 5.09 -8.70
CA TYR A 95 9.69 3.95 -8.94
C TYR A 95 8.24 4.40 -8.86
N PHE A 96 7.45 4.04 -9.88
CA PHE A 96 6.05 4.42 -10.02
C PHE A 96 5.21 3.17 -10.27
N LEU A 97 4.57 2.66 -9.22
CA LEU A 97 3.88 1.36 -9.26
C LEU A 97 2.38 1.54 -9.09
N ILE A 98 1.62 0.66 -9.73
CA ILE A 98 0.17 0.58 -9.66
C ILE A 98 -0.22 -0.85 -9.33
N ALA A 99 -1.17 -1.01 -8.40
CA ALA A 99 -1.75 -2.31 -8.12
C ALA A 99 -3.26 -2.19 -7.90
N SER A 100 -3.94 -3.32 -8.00
CA SER A 100 -5.33 -3.45 -7.61
C SER A 100 -5.55 -4.64 -6.69
N SER A 101 -6.57 -4.59 -5.85
CA SER A 101 -7.03 -5.80 -5.19
C SER A 101 -7.51 -6.79 -6.24
N GLY A 102 -7.00 -8.02 -6.20
CA GLY A 102 -7.09 -8.96 -7.33
C GLY A 102 -8.51 -9.26 -7.80
N ARG A 103 -8.62 -9.83 -9.01
CA ARG A 103 -9.85 -10.39 -9.57
C ARG A 103 -9.90 -11.88 -9.34
N GLU A 104 -11.10 -12.46 -9.20
CA GLU A 104 -11.25 -13.92 -9.07
C GLU A 104 -10.75 -14.68 -10.31
N SER A 105 -10.86 -14.07 -11.50
CA SER A 105 -10.44 -14.68 -12.76
C SER A 105 -8.92 -14.67 -13.03
N GLY A 106 -8.11 -14.10 -12.13
CA GLY A 106 -6.66 -14.00 -12.30
C GLY A 106 -6.19 -12.86 -13.22
N ASP A 107 -7.09 -12.26 -14.01
CA ASP A 107 -6.78 -11.07 -14.82
C ASP A 107 -6.68 -9.82 -13.95
N PRO A 108 -5.68 -8.94 -14.16
CA PRO A 108 -5.60 -7.69 -13.42
C PRO A 108 -6.71 -6.73 -13.86
N TRP A 109 -7.30 -6.01 -12.89
CA TRP A 109 -8.29 -4.96 -13.16
C TRP A 109 -7.67 -3.79 -13.94
N ILE A 110 -6.42 -3.47 -13.64
CA ILE A 110 -5.67 -2.39 -14.26
C ILE A 110 -4.69 -3.00 -15.27
N ARG A 111 -4.72 -2.51 -16.50
CA ARG A 111 -3.86 -2.93 -17.62
C ARG A 111 -3.14 -1.71 -18.17
N GLU A 112 -2.12 -1.92 -18.99
CA GLU A 112 -1.33 -0.84 -19.61
C GLU A 112 -2.21 0.23 -20.29
N LYS A 113 -3.27 -0.18 -21.01
CA LYS A 113 -4.21 0.75 -21.65
C LYS A 113 -4.87 1.74 -20.67
N HIS A 114 -5.02 1.38 -19.40
CA HIS A 114 -5.60 2.23 -18.37
C HIS A 114 -4.62 3.28 -17.82
N LEU A 115 -3.34 3.18 -18.18
CA LEU A 115 -2.28 4.10 -17.74
C LEU A 115 -2.07 5.26 -18.73
N ASN A 116 -2.70 5.19 -19.89
CA ASN A 116 -2.61 6.21 -20.92
C ASN A 116 -3.17 7.56 -20.45
N GLY A 117 -2.48 8.66 -20.79
CA GLY A 117 -2.93 10.02 -20.47
C GLY A 117 -2.69 10.46 -19.02
N ILE A 118 -2.02 9.65 -18.19
CA ILE A 118 -1.51 10.09 -16.88
C ILE A 118 -0.32 11.02 -17.13
N SER A 119 -0.48 12.32 -16.83
CA SER A 119 0.55 13.35 -17.08
C SER A 119 1.67 13.36 -16.04
N TYR A 120 1.33 13.09 -14.78
CA TYR A 120 2.31 13.00 -13.71
C TYR A 120 3.16 11.74 -13.89
N HIS A 121 4.47 11.89 -14.13
CA HIS A 121 5.39 10.79 -14.49
C HIS A 121 4.90 9.97 -15.70
N GLN A 122 4.49 10.67 -16.75
CA GLN A 122 3.96 10.07 -17.97
C GLN A 122 4.89 8.97 -18.52
N GLY A 123 4.31 7.79 -18.78
CA GLY A 123 5.03 6.63 -19.33
C GLY A 123 5.89 5.85 -18.33
N ALA A 124 6.03 6.32 -17.08
CA ALA A 124 6.86 5.66 -16.07
C ALA A 124 6.09 4.69 -15.17
N TRP A 125 4.76 4.73 -15.20
CA TRP A 125 3.89 3.91 -14.34
C TRP A 125 3.86 2.44 -14.79
N GLU A 126 4.08 1.53 -13.85
CA GLU A 126 4.11 0.09 -14.07
C GLU A 126 3.04 -0.60 -13.22
N THR A 127 2.28 -1.53 -13.80
CA THR A 127 1.36 -2.37 -13.03
C THR A 127 2.10 -3.55 -12.40
N VAL A 128 1.89 -3.75 -11.10
CA VAL A 128 2.43 -4.88 -10.34
C VAL A 128 1.32 -5.75 -9.75
N ASP A 129 1.48 -7.06 -9.85
CA ASP A 129 0.56 -8.04 -9.23
C ASP A 129 1.32 -9.22 -8.62
N PRO A 130 2.18 -8.98 -7.62
CA PRO A 130 2.91 -10.06 -6.96
C PRO A 130 1.94 -10.98 -6.18
N PRO A 131 2.27 -12.27 -6.05
CA PRO A 131 1.52 -13.16 -5.18
C PRO A 131 1.63 -12.68 -3.73
N VAL A 132 0.50 -12.65 -3.03
CA VAL A 132 0.45 -12.37 -1.59
C VAL A 132 0.62 -13.69 -0.83
N PRO A 133 1.59 -13.80 0.10
CA PRO A 133 1.76 -15.01 0.90
C PRO A 133 0.47 -15.39 1.63
N LYS A 134 0.17 -16.69 1.65
CA LYS A 134 -1.03 -17.22 2.31
C LYS A 134 -0.82 -17.49 3.80
N ILE A 135 0.40 -17.44 4.29
CA ILE A 135 0.74 -17.73 5.68
C ILE A 135 1.62 -16.62 6.24
N HIS A 136 1.83 -16.61 7.54
CA HIS A 136 2.64 -15.58 8.20
C HIS A 136 4.11 -15.58 7.78
N ARG A 137 4.58 -16.66 7.14
CA ARG A 137 5.98 -16.83 6.76
C ARG A 137 6.28 -16.39 5.33
N GLY A 138 7.51 -15.96 5.08
CA GLY A 138 8.02 -15.74 3.74
C GLY A 138 7.54 -14.42 3.09
N TRP A 139 7.26 -13.40 3.89
CA TRP A 139 6.91 -12.07 3.38
C TRP A 139 8.15 -11.32 2.94
N LEU A 140 7.99 -10.38 2.01
CA LEU A 140 9.10 -9.61 1.47
C LEU A 140 9.01 -8.16 1.93
N THR A 141 10.06 -7.64 2.56
CA THR A 141 10.16 -6.21 2.85
C THR A 141 10.44 -5.42 1.57
N VAL A 142 10.29 -4.11 1.64
CA VAL A 142 10.66 -3.19 0.56
C VAL A 142 12.16 -3.27 0.20
N ARG A 143 13.02 -3.76 1.12
CA ARG A 143 14.44 -4.06 0.86
C ARG A 143 14.67 -5.37 0.09
N GLY A 144 13.62 -6.17 -0.13
CA GLY A 144 13.76 -7.51 -0.67
C GLY A 144 14.20 -8.55 0.36
N GLU A 145 14.15 -8.23 1.66
CA GLU A 145 14.50 -9.16 2.74
C GLU A 145 13.27 -10.01 3.10
N THR A 146 13.48 -11.30 3.37
CA THR A 146 12.39 -12.16 3.86
C THR A 146 12.13 -11.90 5.34
N VAL A 147 10.85 -11.79 5.71
CA VAL A 147 10.38 -11.58 7.08
C VAL A 147 9.16 -12.44 7.35
N ASP A 148 9.00 -12.85 8.61
CA ASP A 148 7.78 -13.49 9.10
C ASP A 148 6.95 -12.47 9.88
N LEU A 149 5.64 -12.49 9.65
CA LEU A 149 4.67 -11.71 10.41
C LEU A 149 4.39 -12.38 11.77
N ASP A 150 3.88 -11.60 12.74
CA ASP A 150 3.44 -12.16 14.03
C ASP A 150 2.42 -13.29 13.81
N PRO A 151 2.69 -14.53 14.29
CA PRO A 151 1.79 -15.66 14.13
C PRO A 151 0.42 -15.47 14.81
N LYS A 152 0.30 -14.51 15.74
CA LYS A 152 -0.97 -14.13 16.37
C LYS A 152 -1.86 -13.26 15.47
N MET A 153 -1.34 -12.76 14.34
CA MET A 153 -2.15 -12.06 13.35
C MET A 153 -3.22 -12.99 12.80
N ALA A 154 -4.48 -12.55 12.75
CA ALA A 154 -5.58 -13.37 12.25
C ALA A 154 -5.31 -13.85 10.81
N GLN A 155 -5.59 -15.11 10.51
CA GLN A 155 -5.35 -15.70 9.17
C GLN A 155 -6.05 -14.93 8.05
N THR A 156 -7.26 -14.44 8.31
CA THR A 156 -8.01 -13.58 7.38
C THR A 156 -7.29 -12.29 7.04
N HIS A 157 -6.41 -11.79 7.92
CA HIS A 157 -5.59 -10.62 7.68
C HIS A 157 -4.37 -10.91 6.81
N VAL A 158 -3.85 -12.14 6.86
CA VAL A 158 -2.64 -12.54 6.14
C VAL A 158 -2.90 -12.59 4.64
N GLU A 159 -3.93 -13.33 4.21
CA GLU A 159 -4.17 -13.64 2.78
C GLU A 159 -4.82 -12.50 1.98
N MET A 160 -5.24 -11.41 2.64
CA MET A 160 -5.98 -10.33 2.00
C MET A 160 -5.13 -9.63 0.92
N LYS A 161 -5.59 -9.72 -0.33
CA LYS A 161 -4.91 -9.20 -1.53
C LYS A 161 -5.09 -7.70 -1.74
N CYS A 162 -4.80 -6.87 -0.75
CA CYS A 162 -4.97 -5.42 -0.83
C CYS A 162 -3.94 -4.76 -1.78
N ALA A 163 -4.33 -3.65 -2.42
CA ALA A 163 -3.46 -2.92 -3.35
C ALA A 163 -2.17 -2.43 -2.66
N ALA A 164 -2.27 -1.79 -1.48
CA ALA A 164 -1.11 -1.37 -0.69
C ALA A 164 -0.06 -2.49 -0.47
N ILE A 165 -0.52 -3.69 -0.13
CA ILE A 165 0.37 -4.82 0.12
C ILE A 165 1.07 -5.25 -1.16
N LYS A 166 0.34 -5.34 -2.28
CA LYS A 166 0.90 -5.67 -3.59
C LYS A 166 1.92 -4.62 -4.06
N LEU A 167 1.68 -3.33 -3.81
CA LEU A 167 2.62 -2.27 -4.15
C LEU A 167 3.95 -2.44 -3.40
N LEU A 168 3.88 -2.66 -2.09
CA LEU A 168 5.07 -2.85 -1.25
C LEU A 168 5.83 -4.14 -1.60
N LEU A 169 5.12 -5.24 -1.82
CA LEU A 169 5.71 -6.50 -2.30
C LEU A 169 6.32 -6.33 -3.70
N GLY A 170 5.66 -5.59 -4.58
CA GLY A 170 6.14 -5.30 -5.94
C GLY A 170 7.43 -4.47 -5.91
N LEU A 171 7.49 -3.47 -5.04
CA LEU A 171 8.70 -2.70 -4.80
C LEU A 171 9.84 -3.58 -4.26
N GLY A 172 9.56 -4.41 -3.24
CA GLY A 172 10.53 -5.37 -2.69
C GLY A 172 11.03 -6.38 -3.72
N GLY A 173 10.15 -6.83 -4.62
CA GLY A 173 10.45 -7.76 -5.70
C GLY A 173 11.48 -7.24 -6.70
N LYS A 174 11.67 -5.91 -6.79
CA LYS A 174 12.72 -5.30 -7.62
C LYS A 174 14.13 -5.49 -7.07
N ARG A 175 14.30 -5.98 -5.83
CA ARG A 175 15.61 -6.29 -5.20
C ARG A 175 16.63 -5.16 -5.33
N LEU A 176 16.20 -3.96 -4.95
CA LEU A 176 16.96 -2.74 -5.17
C LEU A 176 18.23 -2.69 -4.29
N GLU A 177 19.24 -1.93 -4.68
CA GLU A 177 20.33 -1.55 -3.78
C GLU A 177 19.85 -0.46 -2.81
N TRP A 178 19.52 -0.85 -1.57
CA TRP A 178 18.96 0.06 -0.56
C TRP A 178 20.05 0.77 0.27
N LYS A 179 20.60 1.86 -0.28
CA LYS A 179 21.56 2.74 0.41
C LYS A 179 20.88 3.91 1.14
N SER A 180 19.93 4.56 0.49
CA SER A 180 19.11 5.63 1.05
C SER A 180 17.67 5.54 0.57
N VAL A 181 16.75 5.99 1.41
CA VAL A 181 15.38 6.28 0.99
C VAL A 181 15.21 7.78 1.10
N GLU A 182 14.83 8.41 0.01
CA GLU A 182 14.51 9.84 -0.03
C GLU A 182 13.03 10.04 0.31
N TYR A 183 12.15 9.24 -0.29
CA TYR A 183 10.73 9.20 0.05
C TYR A 183 10.07 7.90 -0.41
N LEU A 184 8.96 7.56 0.24
CA LEU A 184 7.98 6.58 -0.24
C LEU A 184 6.59 7.11 0.09
N ARG A 185 5.75 7.25 -0.93
CA ARG A 185 4.38 7.73 -0.83
C ARG A 185 3.43 6.74 -1.49
N MET A 186 2.22 6.70 -0.99
CA MET A 186 1.20 5.79 -1.50
C MET A 186 -0.19 6.39 -1.34
N SER A 187 -1.04 6.16 -2.32
CA SER A 187 -2.46 6.50 -2.25
C SER A 187 -3.28 5.29 -2.69
N GLU A 188 -4.46 5.12 -2.10
CA GLU A 188 -5.43 4.11 -2.51
C GLU A 188 -6.76 4.78 -2.88
N MET A 189 -7.52 4.17 -3.78
CA MET A 189 -8.86 4.59 -4.18
C MET A 189 -9.74 3.37 -4.44
N VAL A 190 -11.01 3.44 -4.02
CA VAL A 190 -11.99 2.39 -4.38
C VAL A 190 -12.57 2.67 -5.76
N TYR A 191 -12.53 1.67 -6.64
CA TYR A 191 -13.37 1.62 -7.83
C TYR A 191 -14.70 0.94 -7.50
N VAL A 192 -15.81 1.54 -7.92
CA VAL A 192 -17.16 0.99 -7.78
C VAL A 192 -17.86 1.10 -9.14
N GLY A 193 -18.25 -0.05 -9.68
CA GLY A 193 -19.05 -0.18 -10.90
C GLY A 193 -20.47 0.36 -10.72
N PRO A 194 -21.18 0.66 -11.82
CA PRO A 194 -22.48 1.34 -11.79
C PRO A 194 -23.60 0.57 -11.08
N GLU A 195 -23.52 -0.76 -11.02
CA GLU A 195 -24.52 -1.63 -10.38
C GLU A 195 -23.98 -2.30 -9.10
N ALA A 196 -22.78 -1.93 -8.63
CA ALA A 196 -22.21 -2.46 -7.41
C ALA A 196 -22.84 -1.81 -6.17
N ASP A 197 -23.18 -2.63 -5.17
CA ASP A 197 -23.53 -2.11 -3.84
C ASP A 197 -22.26 -1.64 -3.12
N GLY A 198 -21.94 -0.35 -3.29
CA GLY A 198 -20.76 0.27 -2.68
C GLY A 198 -20.84 0.48 -1.16
N VAL A 199 -21.93 0.09 -0.49
CA VAL A 199 -22.13 0.32 0.95
C VAL A 199 -21.02 -0.29 1.79
N THR A 200 -20.53 -1.47 1.42
CA THR A 200 -19.44 -2.17 2.14
C THR A 200 -18.09 -1.45 2.04
N PHE A 201 -17.88 -0.63 1.00
CA PHE A 201 -16.65 0.12 0.77
C PHE A 201 -16.70 1.56 1.29
N ARG A 202 -17.90 2.10 1.57
CA ARG A 202 -18.05 3.45 2.17
C ARG A 202 -17.30 3.60 3.49
N LYS A 203 -17.11 2.52 4.25
CA LYS A 203 -16.34 2.55 5.51
C LYS A 203 -14.84 2.83 5.30
N TRP A 204 -14.33 2.59 4.10
CA TRP A 204 -12.93 2.84 3.74
C TRP A 204 -12.76 4.18 3.03
N HIS A 205 -13.85 4.87 2.68
CA HIS A 205 -13.82 6.19 2.09
C HIS A 205 -13.22 7.21 3.05
N GLY A 206 -12.10 7.80 2.65
CA GLY A 206 -11.40 8.82 3.39
C GLY A 206 -12.14 10.15 3.38
N LYS A 207 -11.99 10.92 4.47
CA LYS A 207 -12.64 12.22 4.64
C LYS A 207 -11.81 13.42 4.13
N GLY A 208 -10.84 13.18 3.24
CA GLY A 208 -9.78 14.14 2.92
C GLY A 208 -9.76 14.73 1.51
N ALA A 209 -10.60 14.29 0.57
CA ALA A 209 -10.57 14.84 -0.79
C ALA A 209 -11.99 15.00 -1.36
N THR A 210 -12.28 16.19 -1.84
CA THR A 210 -13.54 16.59 -2.49
C THR A 210 -13.83 15.81 -3.78
N ASN A 211 -12.82 15.14 -4.36
CA ASN A 211 -12.88 14.61 -5.73
C ASN A 211 -12.43 13.13 -5.89
N SER A 212 -12.07 12.43 -4.81
CA SER A 212 -11.56 11.05 -4.88
C SER A 212 -12.06 10.19 -3.72
N TRP A 213 -12.50 8.96 -4.02
CA TRP A 213 -12.73 7.89 -3.05
C TRP A 213 -11.42 7.42 -2.41
N THR A 214 -10.63 8.33 -1.85
CA THR A 214 -9.30 8.03 -1.29
C THR A 214 -9.48 7.07 -0.13
N ALA A 215 -8.82 5.92 -0.14
CA ALA A 215 -9.09 4.85 0.79
C ALA A 215 -8.09 4.80 1.95
N HIS A 216 -8.59 4.53 3.15
CA HIS A 216 -7.73 4.15 4.29
C HIS A 216 -7.33 2.67 4.17
N SER A 217 -6.14 2.35 4.68
CA SER A 217 -5.74 0.97 4.95
C SER A 217 -6.79 0.25 5.81
N CYS A 218 -7.10 -1.01 5.46
CA CYS A 218 -7.84 -1.89 6.36
C CYS A 218 -6.98 -2.33 7.55
N ASP A 219 -7.61 -2.84 8.62
CA ASP A 219 -6.93 -3.33 9.82
C ASP A 219 -5.80 -4.34 9.51
N ALA A 220 -5.99 -5.17 8.49
CA ALA A 220 -4.97 -6.09 8.03
C ALA A 220 -3.79 -5.39 7.34
N CYS A 221 -4.05 -4.36 6.53
CA CYS A 221 -2.98 -3.54 5.96
C CYS A 221 -2.22 -2.79 7.07
N GLU A 222 -2.93 -2.21 8.03
CA GLU A 222 -2.33 -1.51 9.18
C GLU A 222 -1.39 -2.42 9.98
N ALA A 223 -1.74 -3.70 10.13
CA ALA A 223 -0.91 -4.68 10.83
C ALA A 223 0.31 -5.15 10.02
N ARG A 224 0.19 -5.25 8.68
CA ARG A 224 1.23 -5.83 7.79
C ARG A 224 2.24 -4.80 7.30
N ILE A 225 1.77 -3.62 6.88
CA ILE A 225 2.61 -2.57 6.29
C ILE A 225 3.85 -2.25 7.15
N PRO A 226 3.77 -2.12 8.49
CA PRO A 226 4.93 -1.85 9.33
C PRO A 226 6.07 -2.88 9.22
N TYR A 227 5.75 -4.15 8.95
CA TYR A 227 6.76 -5.17 8.67
C TYR A 227 7.41 -4.94 7.31
N LEU A 228 6.57 -4.67 6.30
CA LEU A 228 7.01 -4.55 4.91
C LEU A 228 7.87 -3.32 4.68
N ILE A 229 7.57 -2.19 5.32
CA ILE A 229 8.32 -0.92 5.16
C ILE A 229 9.56 -0.84 6.04
N CYS A 230 9.76 -1.77 6.96
CA CYS A 230 10.90 -1.75 7.87
C CYS A 230 12.19 -1.96 7.08
N ASP A 231 13.01 -0.92 6.99
CA ASP A 231 14.25 -0.90 6.24
C ASP A 231 15.51 -0.99 7.11
N VAL A 232 15.33 -1.30 8.40
CA VAL A 232 16.44 -1.63 9.32
C VAL A 232 17.03 -2.97 8.91
N PRO A 233 18.33 -3.06 8.59
CA PRO A 233 18.97 -4.32 8.23
C PRO A 233 18.84 -5.37 9.35
N ALA A 234 18.65 -6.65 8.98
CA ALA A 234 18.45 -7.73 9.94
C ALA A 234 19.58 -7.84 10.98
N ASN A 235 20.84 -7.59 10.58
CA ASN A 235 21.99 -7.59 11.49
C ASN A 235 22.01 -6.45 12.52
N ARG A 236 21.09 -5.48 12.43
CA ARG A 236 20.89 -4.41 13.42
C ARG A 236 19.70 -4.67 14.34
N ILE A 237 18.93 -5.73 14.10
CA ILE A 237 17.85 -6.16 14.96
C ILE A 237 18.48 -7.08 16.00
N VAL A 238 18.43 -6.67 17.26
CA VAL A 238 18.97 -7.45 18.38
C VAL A 238 17.77 -8.00 19.14
N ASP A 239 17.74 -9.31 19.35
CA ASP A 239 16.71 -10.00 20.13
C ASP A 239 16.70 -9.56 21.60
#